data_AF-X0V609-F1
#
_entry.id   AF-X0V609-F1
#
_cell.length_a   1.000
_cell.length_b   1.000
_cell.length_c   1.000
_cell.angle_alpha   90.00
_cell.angle_beta   90.00
_cell.angle_gamma   90.00
#
_symmetry.space_group_name_H-M   'P 1'
#
loop_
_entity.id
_entity.type
_entity.pdbx_description
1 polymer ?
#
loop_
_entity_poly.entity_id
_entity_poly.type
_entity_poly.pdbx_seq_one_letter_code
_entity_poly.pdbx_strand_id
1 'polypeptide(L)'
;MSSQQKQYKLGIFYGPDPDTVMLAQKFVGNLINDDEFCKACELLEKDVKCDKCREHLGNFSSSIYFYDLIGENVPDFIEDPEDYLPKNLPQVDFLLVVGIHQDLLSGFPEYLKDKNIKAIIIPIENPKWVQPGLQVQVLEEFERFGIQAAFPKPFCALSKELNEHNKVGFNITKERNNIIEFIEH
;
A
#
# COMPACT_ATOMS: atom_id res chain seq x y z
N MET A 1 30.92 -6.83 10.38
CA MET A 1 30.63 -5.65 9.54
C MET A 1 29.13 -5.48 9.55
N SER A 2 28.63 -4.47 10.25
CA SER A 2 27.19 -4.19 10.32
C SER A 2 26.75 -3.79 8.91
N SER A 3 26.00 -4.67 8.25
CA SER A 3 25.24 -4.29 7.07
C SER A 3 24.30 -3.17 7.54
N GLN A 4 24.57 -1.93 7.14
CA GLN A 4 23.60 -0.85 7.32
C GLN A 4 22.33 -1.30 6.60
N GLN A 5 21.31 -1.71 7.34
CA GLN A 5 20.00 -1.99 6.76
C GLN A 5 19.54 -0.68 6.11
N LYS A 6 19.34 -0.74 4.79
CA LYS A 6 18.86 0.39 4.00
C LYS A 6 17.47 0.74 4.53
N GLN A 7 17.32 1.93 5.11
CA GLN A 7 16.04 2.38 5.64
C GLN A 7 15.22 2.96 4.50
N TYR A 8 14.14 2.28 4.11
CA TYR A 8 13.22 2.77 3.10
C TYR A 8 12.17 3.69 3.69
N LYS A 9 11.72 4.63 2.89
CA LYS A 9 10.58 5.50 3.21
C LYS A 9 9.33 4.96 2.52
N LEU A 10 8.31 4.66 3.30
CA LEU A 10 6.99 4.22 2.86
C LEU A 10 5.99 5.36 3.03
N GLY A 11 5.37 5.78 1.95
CA GLY A 11 4.18 6.62 1.99
C GLY A 11 2.91 5.77 1.91
N ILE A 12 1.87 6.17 2.63
CA ILE A 12 0.59 5.46 2.62
C ILE A 12 -0.52 6.45 2.28
N PHE A 13 -1.27 6.16 1.22
CA PHE A 13 -2.52 6.83 0.90
C PHE A 13 -3.70 5.88 1.10
N TYR A 14 -4.81 6.43 1.56
CA TYR A 14 -6.06 5.67 1.68
C TYR A 14 -7.27 6.53 1.36
N GLY A 15 -8.31 5.89 0.82
CA GLY A 15 -9.59 6.53 0.51
C GLY A 15 -10.47 6.76 1.75
N PRO A 16 -11.51 7.61 1.64
CA PRO A 16 -12.36 8.02 2.76
C PRO A 16 -13.42 6.99 3.15
N ASP A 17 -13.66 5.97 2.31
CA ASP A 17 -14.68 4.95 2.58
C ASP A 17 -14.41 4.25 3.93
N PRO A 18 -15.44 4.04 4.79
CA PRO A 18 -15.25 3.45 6.11
C PRO A 18 -14.48 2.12 6.12
N ASP A 19 -14.76 1.26 5.13
CA ASP A 19 -14.06 -0.02 4.97
C ASP A 19 -12.57 0.18 4.65
N THR A 20 -12.26 1.17 3.81
CA THR A 20 -10.90 1.55 3.43
C THR A 20 -10.15 2.13 4.63
N VAL A 21 -10.76 3.06 5.37
CA VAL A 21 -10.17 3.65 6.58
C VAL A 21 -9.85 2.58 7.61
N MET A 22 -10.80 1.68 7.88
CA MET A 22 -10.58 0.57 8.81
C MET A 22 -9.43 -0.34 8.36
N LEU A 23 -9.35 -0.66 7.06
CA LEU A 23 -8.29 -1.51 6.52
C LEU A 23 -6.93 -0.84 6.57
N ALA A 24 -6.86 0.45 6.25
CA ALA A 24 -5.64 1.24 6.33
C ALA A 24 -5.12 1.32 7.77
N GLN A 25 -6.00 1.54 8.75
CA GLN A 25 -5.68 1.49 10.19
C GLN A 25 -5.17 0.11 10.60
N LYS A 26 -5.85 -0.97 10.17
CA LYS A 26 -5.39 -2.36 10.44
C LYS A 26 -4.03 -2.63 9.85
N PHE A 27 -3.76 -2.13 8.65
CA PHE A 27 -2.49 -2.32 7.98
C PHE A 27 -1.35 -1.61 8.73
N VAL A 28 -1.52 -0.31 9.01
CA VAL A 28 -0.53 0.48 9.75
C VAL A 28 -0.32 -0.06 11.16
N GLY A 29 -1.39 -0.42 11.87
CA GLY A 29 -1.29 -1.04 13.19
C GLY A 29 -0.46 -2.32 13.19
N ASN A 30 -0.55 -3.13 12.12
CA ASN A 30 0.27 -4.34 12.02
C ASN A 30 1.74 -3.99 11.75
N LEU A 31 2.00 -2.98 10.91
CA LEU A 31 3.36 -2.50 10.63
C LEU A 31 4.06 -1.93 11.86
N ILE A 32 3.35 -1.18 12.70
CA ILE A 32 3.93 -0.58 13.91
C ILE A 32 3.86 -1.51 15.13
N ASN A 33 3.37 -2.73 14.93
CA ASN A 33 3.14 -3.72 15.98
C ASN A 33 2.30 -3.18 17.15
N ASP A 34 1.15 -2.58 16.81
CA ASP A 34 0.20 -1.99 17.75
C ASP A 34 -0.23 -3.01 18.82
N ASP A 35 -0.14 -2.60 20.10
CA ASP A 35 -0.43 -3.44 21.26
C ASP A 35 -1.93 -3.75 21.38
N GLU A 36 -2.80 -2.91 20.80
CA GLU A 36 -4.25 -3.09 20.83
C GLU A 36 -4.75 -4.28 20.00
N PHE A 37 -3.93 -4.81 19.07
CA PHE A 37 -4.30 -5.98 18.27
C PHE A 37 -4.19 -7.30 19.04
N CYS A 38 -3.49 -7.33 20.18
CA CYS A 38 -3.41 -8.52 21.02
C CYS A 38 -4.56 -8.59 22.03
N LYS A 39 -5.56 -9.43 21.77
CA LYS A 39 -6.70 -9.64 22.68
C LYS A 39 -6.59 -10.90 23.55
N ALA A 40 -5.50 -11.65 23.42
CA ALA A 40 -5.35 -12.97 24.05
C ALA A 40 -5.33 -12.91 25.58
N CYS A 41 -4.65 -11.92 26.17
CA CYS A 41 -4.54 -11.79 27.63
C CYS A 41 -5.75 -11.09 28.27
N GLU A 42 -6.51 -10.32 27.49
CA GLU A 42 -7.76 -9.69 27.97
C GLU A 42 -8.79 -10.76 28.38
N LEU A 43 -8.83 -11.91 27.68
CA LEU A 43 -9.67 -13.07 28.03
C LEU A 43 -9.33 -13.71 29.38
N LEU A 44 -8.18 -13.38 29.98
CA LEU A 44 -7.75 -13.91 31.28
C LEU A 44 -8.07 -12.94 32.44
N GLU A 45 -8.85 -11.88 32.22
CA GLU A 45 -9.18 -10.82 33.19
C GLU A 45 -7.95 -10.18 33.86
N LYS A 46 -6.78 -10.37 33.25
CA LYS A 46 -5.55 -9.67 33.59
C LYS A 46 -5.51 -8.49 32.65
N ASP A 47 -6.02 -7.36 33.11
CA ASP A 47 -6.01 -6.09 32.38
C ASP A 47 -4.57 -5.58 32.21
N VAL A 48 -3.81 -6.30 31.39
CA VAL A 48 -2.38 -6.15 31.20
C VAL A 48 -2.18 -5.96 29.70
N LYS A 49 -1.81 -4.74 29.32
CA LYS A 49 -1.20 -4.45 28.02
C LYS A 49 0.13 -5.21 27.94
N CYS A 50 0.06 -6.49 27.53
CA CYS A 50 1.19 -7.40 27.42
C CYS A 50 1.53 -7.60 25.95
N ASP A 51 2.71 -7.12 25.55
CA ASP A 51 3.24 -7.23 24.20
C ASP A 51 4.24 -8.39 24.05
N LYS A 52 4.53 -9.16 25.12
CA LYS A 52 5.54 -10.24 25.08
C LYS A 52 5.34 -11.27 23.97
N CYS A 53 4.09 -11.60 23.63
CA CYS A 53 3.80 -12.51 22.53
C CYS A 53 4.09 -11.92 21.14
N ARG A 54 4.17 -10.59 21.06
CA ARG A 54 4.40 -9.79 19.84
C ARG A 54 5.78 -9.11 19.84
N GLU A 55 6.56 -9.22 20.92
CA GLU A 55 7.93 -8.70 21.08
C GLU A 55 8.84 -9.06 19.90
N HIS A 56 8.67 -10.27 19.36
CA HIS A 56 9.50 -10.79 18.28
C HIS A 56 9.02 -10.41 16.88
N LEU A 57 7.86 -9.75 16.75
CA LEU A 57 7.36 -9.25 15.47
C LEU A 57 8.13 -8.00 15.06
N GLY A 58 8.29 -7.80 13.75
CA GLY A 58 8.92 -6.60 13.20
C GLY A 58 8.15 -5.33 13.56
N ASN A 59 8.86 -4.21 13.64
CA ASN A 59 8.29 -2.88 13.81
C ASN A 59 8.86 -1.97 12.72
N PHE A 60 7.97 -1.42 11.89
CA PHE A 60 8.29 -0.63 10.71
C PHE A 60 7.87 0.84 10.87
N SER A 61 7.59 1.28 12.10
CA SER A 61 7.20 2.68 12.38
C SER A 61 8.22 3.70 11.86
N SER A 62 9.51 3.37 11.91
CA SER A 62 10.59 4.22 11.39
C SER A 62 10.66 4.29 9.86
N SER A 63 9.96 3.40 9.15
CA SER A 63 9.89 3.40 7.68
C SER A 63 8.67 4.17 7.17
N ILE A 64 7.60 4.32 7.97
CA ILE A 64 6.40 5.06 7.57
C ILE A 64 6.69 6.57 7.60
N TYR A 65 6.72 7.20 6.43
CA TYR A 65 7.00 8.61 6.28
C TYR A 65 5.74 9.48 6.35
N PHE A 66 4.65 9.02 5.74
CA PHE A 66 3.34 9.66 5.84
C PHE A 66 2.20 8.62 5.75
N TYR A 67 1.05 8.98 6.29
CA TYR A 67 -0.19 8.19 6.29
C TYR A 67 -1.36 9.15 6.14
N ASP A 68 -1.76 9.40 4.89
CA ASP A 68 -2.66 10.49 4.55
C ASP A 68 -3.91 9.99 3.83
N LEU A 69 -5.06 10.54 4.22
CA LEU A 69 -6.31 10.34 3.51
C LEU A 69 -6.30 11.17 2.23
N ILE A 70 -6.79 10.60 1.13
CA ILE A 70 -7.03 11.33 -0.14
C ILE A 70 -8.41 11.01 -0.70
N GLY A 71 -8.91 11.88 -1.59
CA GLY A 71 -10.21 11.67 -2.24
C GLY A 71 -11.41 12.05 -1.37
N GLU A 72 -11.21 12.87 -0.34
CA GLU A 72 -12.29 13.45 0.44
C GLU A 72 -13.12 14.44 -0.40
N ASN A 73 -14.45 14.30 -0.36
CA ASN A 73 -15.39 15.19 -1.06
C ASN A 73 -15.14 15.34 -2.58
N VAL A 74 -14.63 14.30 -3.22
CA VAL A 74 -14.49 14.25 -4.68
C VAL A 74 -15.86 14.00 -5.34
N PRO A 75 -16.08 14.49 -6.57
CA PRO A 75 -17.27 14.15 -7.35
C PRO A 75 -17.28 12.66 -7.71
N ASP A 76 -18.47 12.13 -8.05
CA ASP A 76 -18.63 10.75 -8.53
C ASP A 76 -17.85 10.45 -9.82
N PHE A 77 -17.54 11.50 -10.58
CA PHE A 77 -16.73 11.44 -11.79
C PHE A 77 -15.69 12.55 -11.77
N ILE A 78 -14.43 12.19 -11.90
CA ILE A 78 -13.29 13.10 -11.89
C ILE A 78 -12.70 13.17 -13.29
N GLU A 79 -12.84 14.32 -13.95
CA GLU A 79 -12.25 14.56 -15.28
C GLU A 79 -10.72 14.67 -15.20
N ASP A 80 -10.21 15.46 -14.25
CA ASP A 80 -8.79 15.72 -14.05
C ASP A 80 -8.33 15.22 -12.67
N PRO A 81 -7.81 13.98 -12.55
CA PRO A 81 -7.37 13.41 -11.27
C PRO A 81 -6.33 14.24 -10.52
N GLU A 82 -5.46 14.94 -11.26
CA GLU A 82 -4.37 15.75 -10.69
C GLU A 82 -4.88 16.88 -9.78
N ASP A 83 -6.09 17.39 -10.01
CA ASP A 83 -6.69 18.46 -9.19
C ASP A 83 -7.04 17.99 -7.77
N TYR A 84 -7.21 16.68 -7.60
CA TYR A 84 -7.63 16.06 -6.34
C TYR A 84 -6.51 15.23 -5.68
N LEU A 85 -5.39 15.03 -6.38
CA LEU A 85 -4.20 14.41 -5.81
C LEU A 85 -3.35 15.42 -5.03
N PRO A 86 -2.57 14.99 -4.04
CA PRO A 86 -1.70 15.89 -3.29
C PRO A 86 -0.73 16.65 -4.21
N LYS A 87 -0.69 17.98 -4.12
CA LYS A 87 0.19 18.79 -4.98
C LYS A 87 1.68 18.48 -4.77
N ASN A 88 2.05 18.17 -3.54
CA ASN A 88 3.40 17.80 -3.16
C ASN A 88 3.39 16.37 -2.62
N LEU A 89 4.20 15.51 -3.21
CA LEU A 89 4.49 14.19 -2.66
C LEU A 89 5.85 14.27 -1.96
N PRO A 90 5.94 13.95 -0.66
CA PRO A 90 7.24 13.78 -0.03
C PRO A 90 8.06 12.69 -0.73
N GLN A 91 9.39 12.84 -0.75
CA GLN A 91 10.27 11.84 -1.37
C GLN A 91 10.25 10.54 -0.56
N VAL A 92 9.62 9.52 -1.11
CA VAL A 92 9.49 8.18 -0.55
C VAL A 92 9.97 7.12 -1.57
N ASP A 93 10.39 5.95 -1.09
CA ASP A 93 10.80 4.83 -1.94
C ASP A 93 9.59 4.03 -2.43
N PHE A 94 8.65 3.78 -1.53
CA PHE A 94 7.50 2.91 -1.76
C PHE A 94 6.20 3.64 -1.43
N LEU A 95 5.14 3.29 -2.17
CA LEU A 95 3.79 3.72 -1.86
C LEU A 95 2.88 2.51 -1.63
N LEU A 96 2.08 2.60 -0.58
CA LEU A 96 0.90 1.77 -0.40
C LEU A 96 -0.33 2.62 -0.63
N VAL A 97 -1.24 2.17 -1.49
CA VAL A 97 -2.46 2.90 -1.82
C VAL A 97 -3.67 2.00 -1.60
N VAL A 98 -4.48 2.33 -0.60
CA VAL A 98 -5.59 1.48 -0.15
C VAL A 98 -6.92 2.12 -0.54
N GLY A 99 -7.70 1.45 -1.38
CA GLY A 99 -9.12 1.74 -1.60
C GLY A 99 -9.46 3.21 -1.94
N ILE A 100 -8.66 3.86 -2.79
CA ILE A 100 -8.93 5.22 -3.28
C ILE A 100 -9.96 5.21 -4.42
N HIS A 101 -10.51 6.38 -4.75
CA HIS A 101 -11.44 6.54 -5.87
C HIS A 101 -10.84 6.03 -7.20
N GLN A 102 -11.66 5.37 -8.03
CA GLN A 102 -11.20 4.73 -9.28
C GLN A 102 -10.60 5.74 -10.26
N ASP A 103 -11.20 6.91 -10.39
CA ASP A 103 -10.68 7.95 -11.29
C ASP A 103 -9.36 8.52 -10.77
N LEU A 104 -9.17 8.65 -9.46
CA LEU A 104 -7.87 9.01 -8.88
C LEU A 104 -6.82 7.95 -9.19
N LEU A 105 -7.17 6.67 -9.02
CA LEU A 105 -6.29 5.55 -9.35
C LEU A 105 -5.89 5.55 -10.83
N SER A 106 -6.79 5.96 -11.73
CA SER A 106 -6.49 6.08 -13.16
C SER A 106 -5.44 7.16 -13.47
N GLY A 107 -5.43 8.26 -12.71
CA GLY A 107 -4.44 9.33 -12.86
C GLY A 107 -3.12 9.12 -12.10
N PHE A 108 -3.05 8.10 -11.24
CA PHE A 108 -1.88 7.85 -10.39
C PHE A 108 -0.58 7.59 -11.16
N PRO A 109 -0.56 6.82 -12.27
CA PRO A 109 0.64 6.64 -13.08
C PRO A 109 1.25 7.96 -13.57
N GLU A 110 0.42 8.83 -14.14
CA GLU A 110 0.84 10.14 -14.65
C GLU A 110 1.35 11.03 -13.51
N TYR A 111 0.62 11.06 -12.39
CA TYR A 111 1.01 11.80 -11.19
C TYR A 111 2.38 11.36 -10.64
N LEU A 112 2.75 10.08 -10.76
CA LEU A 112 3.97 9.54 -10.16
C LEU A 112 5.20 9.49 -11.10
N LYS A 113 5.02 9.66 -12.42
CA LYS A 113 6.07 9.38 -13.45
C LYS A 113 7.43 10.06 -13.19
N ASP A 114 7.44 11.25 -12.60
CA ASP A 114 8.67 12.03 -12.34
C ASP A 114 9.05 12.07 -10.85
N LYS A 115 8.41 11.26 -9.99
CA LYS A 115 8.56 11.32 -8.53
C LYS A 115 9.53 10.28 -7.94
N ASN A 116 10.26 9.55 -8.79
CA ASN A 116 11.27 8.55 -8.39
C ASN A 116 10.77 7.48 -7.41
N ILE A 117 9.50 7.08 -7.53
CA ILE A 117 8.93 5.97 -6.74
C ILE A 117 9.45 4.64 -7.28
N LYS A 118 9.97 3.78 -6.41
CA LYS A 118 10.50 2.47 -6.80
C LYS A 118 9.41 1.48 -7.11
N ALA A 119 8.42 1.38 -6.21
CA ALA A 119 7.27 0.54 -6.40
C ALA A 119 6.03 1.07 -5.67
N ILE A 120 4.86 0.74 -6.23
CA ILE A 120 3.55 1.02 -5.65
C ILE A 120 2.77 -0.27 -5.45
N ILE A 121 2.18 -0.44 -4.26
CA ILE A 121 1.39 -1.60 -3.89
C ILE A 121 -0.05 -1.15 -3.66
N ILE A 122 -1.00 -1.75 -4.37
CA ILE A 122 -2.41 -1.37 -4.37
C ILE A 122 -3.24 -2.61 -4.01
N PRO A 123 -3.40 -2.92 -2.71
CA PRO A 123 -4.18 -4.08 -2.32
C PRO A 123 -5.66 -3.95 -2.69
N ILE A 124 -6.20 -5.04 -3.22
CA ILE A 124 -7.63 -5.16 -3.55
C ILE A 124 -8.28 -6.08 -2.52
N GLU A 125 -8.72 -5.51 -1.40
CA GLU A 125 -9.48 -6.23 -0.37
C GLU A 125 -10.98 -6.29 -0.69
N ASN A 126 -11.47 -5.32 -1.45
CA ASN A 126 -12.84 -5.30 -1.96
C ASN A 126 -12.82 -5.30 -3.50
N PRO A 127 -13.45 -6.28 -4.17
CA PRO A 127 -13.51 -6.33 -5.64
C PRO A 127 -14.14 -5.10 -6.30
N LYS A 128 -14.91 -4.28 -5.56
CA LYS A 128 -15.50 -3.04 -6.06
C LYS A 128 -14.49 -1.90 -6.19
N TRP A 129 -13.35 -1.96 -5.51
CA TRP A 129 -12.36 -0.87 -5.50
C TRP A 129 -11.71 -0.69 -6.86
N VAL A 130 -11.36 -1.78 -7.53
CA VAL A 130 -10.67 -1.73 -8.83
C VAL A 130 -11.30 -2.76 -9.76
N GLN A 131 -11.89 -2.30 -10.86
CA GLN A 131 -12.39 -3.18 -11.91
C GLN A 131 -11.22 -3.81 -12.68
N PRO A 132 -11.33 -5.06 -13.17
CA PRO A 132 -10.22 -5.73 -13.87
C PRO A 132 -9.65 -4.96 -15.06
N GLY A 133 -10.51 -4.25 -15.81
CA GLY A 133 -10.07 -3.41 -16.94
C GLY A 133 -9.21 -2.23 -16.48
N LEU A 134 -9.66 -1.51 -15.45
CA LEU A 134 -8.91 -0.41 -14.84
C LEU A 134 -7.57 -0.90 -14.27
N GLN A 135 -7.57 -2.05 -13.59
CA GLN A 135 -6.36 -2.66 -13.04
C GLN A 135 -5.30 -2.88 -14.12
N VAL A 136 -5.68 -3.52 -15.24
CA VAL A 136 -4.75 -3.78 -16.36
C VAL A 136 -4.28 -2.48 -16.98
N GLN A 137 -5.18 -1.53 -17.24
CA GLN A 137 -4.84 -0.22 -17.79
C GLN A 137 -3.79 0.50 -16.94
N VAL A 138 -4.06 0.67 -15.65
CA VAL A 138 -3.18 1.39 -14.72
C VAL A 138 -1.85 0.66 -14.56
N LEU A 139 -1.85 -0.67 -14.52
CA LEU A 139 -0.64 -1.47 -14.45
C LEU A 139 0.25 -1.27 -15.69
N GLU A 140 -0.34 -1.25 -16.88
CA GLU A 140 0.39 -0.98 -18.12
C GLU A 140 0.97 0.44 -18.15
N GLU A 141 0.23 1.44 -17.64
CA GLU A 141 0.70 2.82 -17.57
C GLU A 141 1.86 2.99 -16.59
N PHE A 142 1.79 2.35 -15.41
CA PHE A 142 2.95 2.30 -14.50
C PHE A 142 4.17 1.70 -15.19
N GLU A 143 4.00 0.58 -15.91
CA GLU A 143 5.10 -0.06 -16.62
C GLU A 143 5.68 0.84 -17.74
N ARG A 144 4.83 1.60 -18.45
CA ARG A 144 5.28 2.59 -19.46
C ARG A 144 6.12 3.72 -18.84
N PHE A 145 5.78 4.15 -17.63
CA PHE A 145 6.55 5.16 -16.89
C PHE A 145 7.72 4.58 -16.08
N GLY A 146 7.98 3.28 -16.17
CA GLY A 146 9.09 2.63 -15.47
C GLY A 146 8.86 2.47 -13.96
N ILE A 147 7.61 2.58 -13.50
CA ILE A 147 7.21 2.38 -12.11
C ILE A 147 6.77 0.92 -11.94
N GLN A 148 7.34 0.23 -10.96
CA GLN A 148 6.89 -1.13 -10.65
C GLN A 148 5.62 -1.09 -9.82
N ALA A 149 4.64 -1.90 -10.14
CA ALA A 149 3.36 -1.90 -9.46
C ALA A 149 2.85 -3.31 -9.18
N ALA A 150 2.17 -3.48 -8.04
CA ALA A 150 1.48 -4.71 -7.70
C ALA A 150 0.06 -4.43 -7.19
N PHE A 151 -0.88 -5.25 -7.65
CA PHE A 151 -2.28 -5.31 -7.22
C PHE A 151 -2.55 -6.68 -6.57
N PRO A 152 -2.05 -6.90 -5.34
CA PRO A 152 -2.29 -8.14 -4.63
C PRO A 152 -3.77 -8.24 -4.22
N LYS A 153 -4.33 -9.44 -4.31
CA LYS A 153 -5.73 -9.73 -3.98
C LYS A 153 -5.83 -11.06 -3.22
N PRO A 154 -5.92 -11.05 -1.87
CA PRO A 154 -5.74 -9.90 -0.95
C PRO A 154 -4.28 -9.45 -0.83
N PHE A 155 -3.96 -8.43 -0.02
CA PHE A 155 -2.59 -7.95 0.23
C PHE A 155 -1.64 -9.11 0.56
N CYS A 156 -2.06 -10.01 1.47
CA CYS A 156 -1.27 -11.15 1.93
C CYS A 156 -0.93 -12.17 0.82
N ALA A 157 -1.52 -12.07 -0.36
CA ALA A 157 -1.18 -12.91 -1.51
C ALA A 157 0.05 -12.39 -2.28
N LEU A 158 0.55 -11.18 -1.97
CA LEU A 158 1.77 -10.63 -2.55
C LEU A 158 2.96 -11.55 -2.24
N SER A 159 3.67 -11.99 -3.27
CA SER A 159 4.78 -12.93 -3.12
C SER A 159 5.92 -12.62 -4.08
N LYS A 160 7.11 -13.11 -3.71
CA LYS A 160 8.31 -13.09 -4.56
C LYS A 160 8.21 -14.06 -5.74
N GLU A 161 7.29 -15.03 -5.68
CA GLU A 161 7.08 -16.01 -6.74
C GLU A 161 5.90 -15.63 -7.61
N LEU A 162 6.03 -15.88 -8.91
CA LEU A 162 4.90 -15.81 -9.83
C LEU A 162 4.01 -17.03 -9.62
N ASN A 163 2.72 -16.79 -9.44
CA ASN A 163 1.71 -17.83 -9.19
C ASN A 163 0.33 -17.31 -9.65
N GLU A 164 -0.76 -18.02 -9.34
CA GLU A 164 -2.09 -17.56 -9.77
C GLU A 164 -2.52 -16.19 -9.20
N HIS A 165 -1.87 -15.71 -8.15
CA HIS A 165 -2.14 -14.43 -7.48
C HIS A 165 -1.15 -13.32 -7.83
N ASN A 166 -0.01 -13.66 -8.43
CA ASN A 166 1.08 -12.73 -8.79
C ASN A 166 1.36 -12.84 -10.31
N LYS A 167 0.31 -12.70 -11.13
CA LYS A 167 0.40 -12.82 -12.59
C LYS A 167 0.93 -11.55 -13.23
N VAL A 168 2.01 -11.67 -14.02
CA VAL A 168 2.57 -10.56 -14.79
C VAL A 168 1.54 -10.02 -15.79
N GLY A 169 1.43 -8.70 -15.88
CA GLY A 169 0.49 -8.02 -16.77
C GLY A 169 -0.96 -8.02 -16.28
N PHE A 170 -1.23 -8.57 -15.09
CA PHE A 170 -2.53 -8.46 -14.43
C PHE A 170 -2.38 -8.01 -12.98
N ASN A 171 -1.65 -8.76 -12.16
CA ASN A 171 -1.40 -8.40 -10.77
C ASN A 171 -0.10 -7.63 -10.58
N ILE A 172 0.90 -7.84 -11.43
CA ILE A 172 2.23 -7.30 -11.20
C ILE A 172 2.89 -6.88 -12.52
N THR A 173 3.71 -5.83 -12.48
CA THR A 173 4.51 -5.39 -13.62
C THR A 173 5.55 -6.43 -14.03
N LYS A 174 6.06 -6.35 -15.27
CA LYS A 174 7.12 -7.27 -15.76
C LYS A 174 8.40 -7.15 -14.94
N GLU A 175 8.91 -5.93 -14.79
CA GLU A 175 10.02 -5.63 -13.88
C GLU A 175 9.48 -5.59 -12.45
N ARG A 176 10.13 -6.33 -11.54
CA ARG A 176 9.61 -6.57 -10.18
C ARG A 176 10.68 -6.59 -9.09
N ASN A 177 11.88 -6.13 -9.41
CA ASN A 177 13.04 -6.13 -8.52
C ASN A 177 12.77 -5.30 -7.25
N ASN A 178 12.12 -4.15 -7.41
CA ASN A 178 11.74 -3.26 -6.32
C ASN A 178 10.55 -3.82 -5.52
N ILE A 179 9.66 -4.58 -6.16
CA ILE A 179 8.56 -5.26 -5.45
C ILE A 179 9.11 -6.39 -4.58
N ILE A 180 10.10 -7.14 -5.08
CA ILE A 180 10.82 -8.13 -4.28
C ILE A 180 11.57 -7.43 -3.13
N GLU A 181 12.26 -6.31 -3.39
CA GLU A 181 12.92 -5.48 -2.37
C GLU A 181 11.92 -5.02 -1.29
N PHE A 182 10.68 -4.67 -1.67
CA PHE A 182 9.61 -4.32 -0.72
C PHE A 182 9.17 -5.51 0.16
N ILE A 183 9.06 -6.72 -0.40
CA ILE A 183 8.63 -7.91 0.36
C ILE A 183 9.71 -8.37 1.34
N GLU A 184 10.99 -8.15 1.01
CA GLU A 184 12.13 -8.60 1.83
C GLU A 184 12.54 -7.61 2.91
N HIS A 185 12.07 -6.37 2.84
CA HIS A 185 12.34 -5.33 3.82
C HIS A 185 11.41 -5.44 5.03
#